data_AF-G2ZCI4-F1
#
_entry.id   AF-G2ZCI4-F1
#
_cell.length_a   1.000
_cell.length_b   1.000
_cell.length_c   1.000
_cell.angle_alpha   90.00
_cell.angle_beta   90.00
_cell.angle_gamma   90.00
#
_symmetry.space_group_name_H-M   'P 1'
#
loop_
_entity.id
_entity.type
_entity.pdbx_description
1 polymer ?
#
loop_
_entity_poly.entity_id
_entity_poly.type
_entity_poly.pdbx_seq_one_letter_code
_entity_poly.pdbx_strand_id
1 'polypeptide(L)'
;MGFRVGKSINLGAGFRVNISKSGVGYSWGVKGARITKTAQGNTRTTFSIPGTGISHMNEVRKNVGNDEIENLEDIDLSEKAMQSQSTENVNAIDCQPAEYKELLDRIKRIQNINLLSTILICTFILAVSPIFILTGLTGIVLKIYVRVKLPITMEYEFDEEAKNSYNNLCEIWMSLNENNKFWQTISESHLNEKLSGGASRGVDRISSEAITKTPYFIKTDVKPFGLKLRKQKLFFLPDKLLIISGSTVGALNYSDIHMDLGTTNFVETDPVPEDTHILGYTWLKVNKNGSPDRRFKENRQVPVCEYGAVQIKTENSLQVELMCSNSETIKKMESFALKVFNS
;
A
#
# COMPACT_ATOMS: atom_id res chain seq x y z
N MET A 1 -0.48 63.00 8.15
CA MET A 1 -0.24 61.96 9.17
C MET A 1 -1.56 61.64 9.87
N GLY A 2 -2.11 60.44 9.69
CA GLY A 2 -3.42 60.10 10.25
C GLY A 2 -3.32 59.45 11.63
N PHE A 3 -3.98 60.03 12.64
CA PHE A 3 -4.10 59.42 13.96
C PHE A 3 -4.89 58.09 13.87
N ARG A 4 -4.31 56.99 14.34
CA ARG A 4 -5.00 55.70 14.52
C ARG A 4 -5.46 55.58 15.98
N VAL A 5 -6.77 55.49 16.17
CA VAL A 5 -7.39 55.22 17.48
C VAL A 5 -7.94 53.80 17.45
N GLY A 6 -7.54 52.98 18.42
CA GLY A 6 -8.06 51.63 18.64
C GLY A 6 -8.18 51.37 20.14
N LYS A 7 -9.18 50.59 20.56
CA LYS A 7 -9.43 50.29 21.97
C LYS A 7 -9.40 48.77 22.18
N SER A 8 -8.57 48.31 23.11
CA SER A 8 -8.47 46.92 23.55
C SER A 8 -9.18 46.76 24.89
N ILE A 9 -10.05 45.77 25.01
CA ILE A 9 -10.73 45.44 26.27
C ILE A 9 -10.37 44.00 26.66
N ASN A 10 -9.89 43.83 27.89
CA ASN A 10 -9.61 42.52 28.47
C ASN A 10 -10.84 42.04 29.24
N LEU A 11 -11.37 40.87 28.88
CA LEU A 11 -12.62 40.34 29.45
C LEU A 11 -12.36 39.22 30.47
N GLY A 12 -11.11 38.94 30.82
CA GLY A 12 -10.73 37.88 31.77
C GLY A 12 -10.55 36.52 31.12
N ALA A 13 -10.06 35.54 31.89
CA ALA A 13 -9.86 34.14 31.47
C ALA A 13 -9.08 33.93 30.13
N GLY A 14 -8.20 34.86 29.77
CA GLY A 14 -7.41 34.78 28.53
C GLY A 14 -8.11 35.35 27.28
N PHE A 15 -9.29 35.93 27.42
CA PHE A 15 -10.07 36.52 26.31
C PHE A 15 -9.87 38.05 26.22
N ARG A 16 -9.59 38.55 25.00
CA ARG A 16 -9.46 39.99 24.71
C ARG A 16 -10.13 40.35 23.39
N VAL A 17 -10.72 41.54 23.33
CA VAL A 17 -11.35 42.09 22.12
C VAL A 17 -10.66 43.39 21.75
N ASN A 18 -10.31 43.53 20.47
CA ASN A 18 -9.69 44.70 19.87
C ASN A 18 -10.64 45.34 18.87
N ILE A 19 -11.01 46.59 19.13
CA ILE A 19 -11.94 47.34 18.28
C ILE A 19 -11.14 48.42 17.53
N SER A 20 -11.26 48.41 16.20
CA SER A 20 -10.52 49.29 15.28
C SER A 20 -11.41 49.77 14.13
N LYS A 21 -10.93 50.74 13.33
CA LYS A 21 -11.66 51.22 12.14
C LYS A 21 -11.96 50.13 11.10
N SER A 22 -11.14 49.10 11.04
CA SER A 22 -11.31 47.94 10.15
C SER A 22 -12.29 46.88 10.67
N GLY A 23 -12.86 47.07 11.87
CA GLY A 23 -13.79 46.14 12.52
C GLY A 23 -13.29 45.60 13.87
N VAL A 24 -13.96 44.55 14.34
CA VAL A 24 -13.72 43.91 15.65
C VAL A 24 -12.87 42.65 15.46
N GLY A 25 -11.73 42.59 16.14
CA GLY A 25 -10.93 41.38 16.30
C GLY A 25 -11.03 40.83 17.72
N TYR A 26 -10.85 39.53 17.88
CA TYR A 26 -10.87 38.87 19.19
C TYR A 26 -9.72 37.88 19.32
N SER A 27 -9.26 37.70 20.55
CA SER A 27 -8.19 36.76 20.87
C SER A 27 -8.51 35.99 22.14
N TRP A 28 -8.13 34.73 22.16
CA TRP A 28 -8.44 33.79 23.22
C TRP A 28 -7.24 32.86 23.40
N GLY A 29 -6.77 32.71 24.63
CA GLY A 29 -5.76 31.71 24.95
C GLY A 29 -5.11 31.88 26.32
N VAL A 30 -4.34 30.86 26.69
CA VAL A 30 -3.54 30.82 27.92
C VAL A 30 -2.08 31.11 27.61
N LYS A 31 -1.25 31.30 28.65
CA LYS A 31 0.20 31.45 28.46
C LYS A 31 0.75 30.18 27.79
N GLY A 32 1.12 30.30 26.52
CA GLY A 32 1.70 29.23 25.73
C GLY A 32 0.89 28.78 24.51
N ALA A 33 -0.40 29.13 24.43
CA ALA A 33 -1.23 28.83 23.27
C ALA A 33 -2.33 29.89 23.13
N ARG A 34 -2.34 30.61 22.00
CA ARG A 34 -3.29 31.71 21.75
C ARG A 34 -3.75 31.75 20.30
N ILE A 35 -5.05 31.93 20.11
CA ILE A 35 -5.68 32.16 18.81
C ILE A 35 -6.15 33.62 18.77
N THR A 36 -5.89 34.30 17.66
CA THR A 36 -6.27 35.70 17.42
C THR A 36 -6.90 35.82 16.05
N LYS A 37 -8.12 36.33 15.99
CA LYS A 37 -8.79 36.68 14.75
C LYS A 37 -8.81 38.19 14.60
N THR A 38 -8.21 38.71 13.53
CA THR A 38 -8.17 40.14 13.26
C THR A 38 -9.45 40.61 12.60
N ALA A 39 -9.69 41.92 12.65
CA ALA A 39 -10.86 42.54 12.01
C ALA A 39 -10.88 42.35 10.49
N GLN A 40 -9.71 42.18 9.85
CA GLN A 40 -9.56 41.89 8.42
C GLN A 40 -9.83 40.41 8.06
N GLY A 41 -10.13 39.56 9.04
CA GLY A 41 -10.45 38.15 8.82
C GLY A 41 -9.25 37.19 8.87
N ASN A 42 -8.04 37.68 9.17
CA ASN A 42 -6.89 36.80 9.35
C ASN A 42 -6.99 36.07 10.68
N THR A 43 -6.60 34.80 10.70
CA THR A 43 -6.54 33.99 11.92
C THR A 43 -5.10 33.64 12.21
N ARG A 44 -4.59 34.08 13.36
CA ARG A 44 -3.25 33.82 13.85
C ARG A 44 -3.30 32.88 15.05
N THR A 45 -2.61 31.76 14.96
CA THR A 45 -2.41 30.81 16.06
C THR A 45 -0.96 30.86 16.49
N THR A 46 -0.72 31.11 17.78
CA THR A 46 0.62 31.21 18.36
C THR A 46 0.78 30.18 19.46
N PHE A 47 1.80 29.32 19.33
CA PHE A 47 2.24 28.38 20.36
C PHE A 47 3.59 28.82 20.88
N SER A 48 3.81 28.82 22.20
CA SER A 48 5.07 29.21 22.81
C SER A 48 5.31 28.42 24.08
N ILE A 49 6.56 28.04 24.35
CA ILE A 49 6.91 27.34 25.60
C ILE A 49 7.37 28.41 26.63
N PRO A 50 6.62 28.65 27.72
CA PRO A 50 6.95 29.71 28.68
C PRO A 50 8.35 29.54 29.28
N GLY A 51 9.12 30.63 29.36
CA GLY A 51 10.47 30.62 29.96
C GLY A 51 11.61 30.16 29.05
N THR A 52 11.31 29.62 27.85
CA THR A 52 12.33 29.11 26.91
C THR A 52 12.62 30.05 25.74
N GLY A 53 11.78 31.06 25.51
CA GLY A 53 11.88 31.96 24.35
C GLY A 53 11.42 31.35 23.02
N ILE A 54 11.08 30.06 22.99
CA ILE A 54 10.68 29.35 21.77
C ILE A 54 9.19 29.61 21.49
N SER A 55 8.88 30.14 20.30
CA SER A 55 7.51 30.33 19.84
C SER A 55 7.35 30.04 18.35
N HIS A 56 6.20 29.50 17.98
CA HIS A 56 5.80 29.21 16.61
C HIS A 56 4.47 29.91 16.32
N MET A 57 4.40 30.62 15.21
CA MET A 57 3.24 31.44 14.83
C MET A 57 2.81 31.09 13.41
N ASN A 58 1.56 30.64 13.28
CA ASN A 58 0.92 30.43 11.98
C ASN A 58 -0.16 31.49 11.79
N GLU A 59 -0.14 32.19 10.66
CA GLU A 59 -1.17 33.15 10.27
C GLU A 59 -1.80 32.71 8.95
N VAL A 60 -3.10 32.47 8.97
CA VAL A 60 -3.92 32.20 7.79
C VAL A 60 -4.64 33.49 7.43
N ARG A 61 -4.31 34.06 6.26
CA ARG A 61 -4.96 35.28 5.76
C ARG A 61 -6.19 34.90 4.94
N LYS A 62 -7.26 35.69 5.11
CA LYS A 62 -8.46 35.52 4.29
C LYS A 62 -8.22 36.17 2.94
N ASN A 63 -8.08 35.38 1.87
CA ASN A 63 -8.03 35.89 0.50
C ASN A 63 -9.38 36.53 0.16
N VAL A 64 -9.36 37.84 -0.06
CA VAL A 64 -10.45 38.55 -0.73
C VAL A 64 -10.00 38.71 -2.17
N GLY A 65 -10.66 37.98 -3.07
CA GLY A 65 -10.36 37.99 -4.49
C GLY A 65 -10.67 39.36 -5.10
N ASN A 66 -9.74 39.85 -5.91
CA ASN A 66 -10.01 40.78 -6.99
C ASN A 66 -9.45 40.15 -8.26
N ASP A 67 -10.33 39.90 -9.21
CA ASP A 67 -10.00 39.60 -10.59
C ASP A 67 -9.45 40.86 -11.25
N GLU A 68 -8.30 40.76 -11.93
CA GLU A 68 -8.03 41.32 -13.27
C GLU A 68 -6.58 41.02 -13.71
N ILE A 69 -6.48 40.20 -14.77
CA ILE A 69 -5.62 40.25 -15.97
C ILE A 69 -4.07 40.35 -15.84
N GLU A 70 -3.44 39.38 -16.52
CA GLU A 70 -2.05 39.32 -17.06
C GLU A 70 -0.86 39.27 -16.10
N ASN A 71 -0.34 38.05 -15.87
CA ASN A 71 0.81 37.54 -16.62
C ASN A 71 1.04 36.05 -16.29
N LEU A 72 1.15 35.25 -17.35
CA LEU A 72 1.66 33.89 -17.31
C LEU A 72 3.16 33.97 -17.06
N GLU A 73 3.63 33.48 -15.93
CA GLU A 73 4.85 32.66 -15.86
C GLU A 73 5.01 32.08 -14.45
N ASP A 74 5.19 30.75 -14.44
CA ASP A 74 5.78 29.90 -13.42
C ASP A 74 5.63 30.28 -11.94
N ILE A 75 4.87 29.42 -11.25
CA ILE A 75 5.03 28.91 -9.86
C ILE A 75 3.62 28.72 -9.31
N ASP A 76 2.95 27.58 -9.61
CA ASP A 76 2.12 26.85 -8.62
C ASP A 76 1.50 25.53 -9.14
N LEU A 77 2.23 24.72 -9.92
CA LEU A 77 1.78 23.36 -10.30
C LEU A 77 2.55 22.24 -9.60
N SER A 78 3.43 22.58 -8.66
CA SER A 78 4.24 21.60 -7.91
C SER A 78 3.58 21.08 -6.63
N GLU A 79 2.57 21.74 -6.08
CA GLU A 79 2.00 21.33 -4.76
C GLU A 79 0.78 20.40 -4.86
N LYS A 80 0.19 20.20 -6.05
CA LYS A 80 -0.98 19.31 -6.22
C LYS A 80 -0.65 17.92 -6.81
N ALA A 81 0.62 17.64 -7.09
CA ALA A 81 1.10 16.39 -7.68
C ALA A 81 2.07 15.66 -6.74
N MET A 82 1.66 15.25 -5.54
CA MET A 82 2.40 14.23 -4.76
C MET A 82 1.63 13.65 -3.56
N GLN A 83 0.31 13.46 -3.64
CA GLN A 83 -0.35 12.51 -2.73
C GLN A 83 -0.35 11.12 -3.36
N SER A 84 0.78 10.44 -3.22
CA SER A 84 0.87 9.01 -3.49
C SER A 84 0.07 8.27 -2.42
N GLN A 85 -0.99 7.57 -2.82
CA GLN A 85 -1.80 6.74 -1.93
C GLN A 85 -1.33 5.29 -2.04
N SER A 86 -1.27 4.56 -0.92
CA SER A 86 -0.95 3.13 -0.92
C SER A 86 -2.09 2.37 -1.60
N THR A 87 -1.77 1.55 -2.59
CA THR A 87 -2.74 0.65 -3.24
C THR A 87 -2.82 -0.70 -2.53
N GLU A 88 -1.84 -1.00 -1.67
CA GLU A 88 -1.88 -2.18 -0.80
C GLU A 88 -2.51 -1.83 0.56
N ASN A 89 -3.54 -2.56 0.94
CA ASN A 89 -4.01 -2.66 2.33
C ASN A 89 -4.07 -4.13 2.68
N VAL A 90 -3.12 -4.61 3.50
CA VAL A 90 -3.12 -5.99 3.95
C VAL A 90 -2.91 -6.01 5.45
N ASN A 91 -4.02 -6.08 6.19
CA ASN A 91 -3.98 -6.20 7.64
C ASN A 91 -4.26 -7.64 8.07
N ALA A 92 -3.18 -8.42 8.25
CA ALA A 92 -3.26 -9.81 8.69
C ALA A 92 -3.90 -9.97 10.10
N ILE A 93 -3.94 -8.91 10.91
CA ILE A 93 -4.59 -8.91 12.23
C ILE A 93 -6.12 -8.90 12.08
N ASP A 94 -6.63 -8.19 11.07
CA ASP A 94 -8.07 -8.07 10.83
C ASP A 94 -8.62 -9.28 10.06
N CYS A 95 -7.73 -10.12 9.51
CA CYS A 95 -8.06 -11.37 8.84
C CYS A 95 -8.14 -12.53 9.84
N GLN A 96 -9.01 -12.42 10.86
CA GLN A 96 -9.17 -13.45 11.89
C GLN A 96 -10.64 -13.78 12.19
N PRO A 97 -11.34 -14.48 11.26
CA PRO A 97 -12.62 -15.10 11.56
C PRO A 97 -12.52 -15.98 12.82
N ALA A 98 -13.61 -16.02 13.60
CA ALA A 98 -13.67 -16.80 14.84
C ALA A 98 -13.36 -18.29 14.62
N GLU A 99 -13.71 -18.82 13.44
CA GLU A 99 -13.46 -20.19 13.01
C GLU A 99 -11.97 -20.55 13.00
N TYR A 100 -11.10 -19.64 12.57
CA TYR A 100 -9.67 -19.91 12.44
C TYR A 100 -8.85 -19.59 13.70
N LYS A 101 -9.50 -19.13 14.77
CA LYS A 101 -8.82 -18.68 15.98
C LYS A 101 -7.88 -19.74 16.55
N GLU A 102 -8.33 -20.99 16.67
CA GLU A 102 -7.51 -22.07 17.21
C GLU A 102 -6.29 -22.36 16.32
N LEU A 103 -6.49 -22.38 15.00
CA LEU A 103 -5.41 -22.57 14.03
C LEU A 103 -4.38 -21.44 14.13
N LEU A 104 -4.83 -20.19 14.20
CA LEU A 104 -3.96 -19.03 14.29
C LEU A 104 -3.19 -18.98 15.62
N ASP A 105 -3.83 -19.35 16.72
CA ASP A 105 -3.18 -19.46 18.03
C ASP A 105 -2.09 -20.55 18.04
N ARG A 106 -2.36 -21.70 17.41
CA ARG A 106 -1.36 -22.76 17.22
C ARG A 106 -0.18 -22.26 16.38
N ILE A 107 -0.44 -21.56 15.27
CA ILE A 107 0.62 -20.97 14.43
C ILE A 107 1.46 -19.98 15.22
N LYS A 108 0.81 -19.07 15.98
CA LYS A 108 1.50 -18.09 16.82
C LYS A 108 2.39 -18.75 17.87
N ARG A 109 1.92 -19.86 18.48
CA ARG A 109 2.74 -20.65 19.42
C ARG A 109 3.97 -21.23 18.74
N ILE A 110 3.83 -21.80 17.54
CA ILE A 110 4.96 -22.34 16.76
C ILE A 110 5.96 -21.23 16.42
N GLN A 111 5.48 -20.06 15.99
CA GLN A 111 6.32 -18.90 15.68
C GLN A 111 7.07 -18.37 16.91
N ASN A 112 6.43 -18.32 18.08
CA ASN A 112 7.06 -17.91 19.33
C ASN A 112 8.18 -18.89 19.75
N ILE A 113 7.94 -20.20 19.65
CA ILE A 113 8.97 -21.21 19.93
C ILE A 113 10.11 -21.12 18.89
N ASN A 114 9.79 -20.87 17.63
CA ASN A 114 10.78 -20.65 16.58
C ASN A 114 11.64 -19.40 16.86
N LEU A 115 11.04 -18.32 17.33
CA LEU A 115 11.74 -17.10 17.74
C LEU A 115 12.64 -17.39 18.95
N LEU A 116 12.11 -18.04 19.98
CA LEU A 116 12.88 -18.44 21.16
C LEU A 116 14.08 -19.32 20.79
N SER A 117 13.90 -20.31 19.90
CA SER A 117 15.00 -21.15 19.42
C SER A 117 16.08 -20.32 18.71
N THR A 118 15.69 -19.27 17.99
CA THR A 118 16.62 -18.38 17.29
C THR A 118 17.39 -17.52 18.29
N ILE A 119 16.72 -16.99 19.32
CA ILE A 119 17.36 -16.23 20.41
C ILE A 119 18.38 -17.12 21.15
N LEU A 120 18.01 -18.37 21.46
CA LEU A 120 18.91 -19.33 22.09
C LEU A 120 20.12 -19.62 21.21
N ILE A 121 19.96 -19.81 19.90
CA ILE A 121 21.09 -19.99 18.97
C ILE A 121 22.02 -18.77 18.98
N CYS A 122 21.48 -17.54 19.03
CA CYS A 122 22.31 -16.33 19.06
C CYS A 122 23.21 -16.24 20.29
N THR A 123 22.96 -16.99 21.36
CA THR A 123 23.85 -17.03 22.54
C THR A 123 25.26 -17.52 22.20
N PHE A 124 25.46 -18.25 21.09
CA PHE A 124 26.80 -18.63 20.60
C PHE A 124 27.74 -17.44 20.37
N ILE A 125 27.20 -16.24 20.10
CA ILE A 125 28.02 -15.02 19.95
C ILE A 125 28.78 -14.70 21.25
N LEU A 126 28.24 -15.12 22.41
CA LEU A 126 28.83 -14.92 23.73
C LEU A 126 29.50 -16.20 24.27
N ALA A 127 30.01 -17.09 23.41
CA ALA A 127 30.60 -18.39 23.78
C ALA A 127 31.90 -18.33 24.62
N VAL A 128 32.17 -17.22 25.31
CA VAL A 128 33.24 -17.07 26.30
C VAL A 128 33.00 -17.95 27.53
N SER A 129 31.73 -18.18 27.88
CA SER A 129 31.35 -19.10 28.97
C SER A 129 30.70 -20.38 28.40
N PRO A 130 31.02 -21.58 28.95
CA PRO A 130 30.42 -22.84 28.53
C PRO A 130 28.89 -22.86 28.57
N ILE A 131 28.27 -22.05 29.44
CA ILE A 131 26.81 -21.98 29.55
C ILE A 131 26.14 -21.50 28.26
N PHE A 132 26.79 -20.58 27.54
CA PHE A 132 26.26 -20.05 26.28
C PHE A 132 26.38 -21.05 25.12
N ILE A 133 27.36 -21.95 25.19
CA ILE A 133 27.48 -23.07 24.25
C ILE A 133 26.32 -24.04 24.47
N LEU A 134 26.01 -24.38 25.72
CA LEU A 134 24.91 -25.29 26.07
C LEU A 134 23.54 -24.72 25.68
N THR A 135 23.29 -23.43 25.93
CA THR A 135 22.05 -22.77 25.51
C THR A 135 21.93 -22.70 23.98
N GLY A 136 23.02 -22.42 23.27
CA GLY A 136 23.07 -22.44 21.80
C GLY A 136 22.72 -23.81 21.22
N LEU A 137 23.31 -24.89 21.76
CA LEU A 137 23.01 -26.27 21.35
C LEU A 137 21.54 -26.62 21.60
N THR A 138 21.01 -26.23 22.76
CA THR A 138 19.58 -26.41 23.09
C THR A 138 18.69 -25.68 22.08
N GLY A 139 19.09 -24.47 21.67
CA GLY A 139 18.44 -23.70 20.62
C GLY A 139 18.39 -24.42 19.27
N ILE A 140 19.48 -25.08 18.86
CA ILE A 140 19.52 -25.89 17.62
C ILE A 140 18.54 -27.06 17.71
N VAL A 141 18.56 -27.81 18.81
CA VAL A 141 17.64 -28.95 19.02
C VAL A 141 16.18 -28.47 18.95
N LEU A 142 15.87 -27.35 19.62
CA LEU A 142 14.54 -26.75 19.58
C LEU A 142 14.15 -26.30 18.16
N LYS A 143 15.09 -25.74 17.38
CA LYS A 143 14.86 -25.32 15.99
C LYS A 143 14.50 -26.50 15.10
N ILE A 144 15.19 -27.62 15.26
CA ILE A 144 14.92 -28.86 14.52
C ILE A 144 13.54 -29.40 14.92
N TYR A 145 13.25 -29.44 16.23
CA TYR A 145 11.95 -29.87 16.73
C TYR A 145 10.78 -29.06 16.16
N VAL A 146 10.93 -27.72 16.13
CA VAL A 146 9.95 -26.81 15.53
C VAL A 146 9.71 -27.10 14.05
N ARG A 147 10.75 -27.44 13.28
CA ARG A 147 10.62 -27.67 11.83
C ARG A 147 10.14 -29.07 11.46
N VAL A 148 10.32 -30.05 12.35
CA VAL A 148 10.04 -31.47 12.04
C VAL A 148 8.75 -31.96 12.70
N LYS A 149 8.45 -31.53 13.94
CA LYS A 149 7.37 -32.10 14.77
C LYS A 149 6.21 -31.15 15.05
N LEU A 150 6.47 -29.83 15.09
CA LEU A 150 5.43 -28.84 15.34
C LEU A 150 4.62 -28.35 14.12
N PRO A 151 5.00 -28.54 12.85
CA PRO A 151 4.15 -28.08 11.74
C PRO A 151 2.74 -28.68 11.83
N ILE A 152 1.73 -27.86 11.55
CA ILE A 152 0.33 -28.26 11.56
C ILE A 152 0.06 -29.07 10.29
N THR A 153 -0.34 -30.33 10.46
CA THR A 153 -0.75 -31.18 9.35
C THR A 153 -2.15 -30.78 8.87
N MET A 154 -2.29 -30.54 7.57
CA MET A 154 -3.56 -30.32 6.89
C MET A 154 -3.70 -31.39 5.82
N GLU A 155 -4.73 -32.23 5.96
CA GLU A 155 -5.06 -33.31 5.04
C GLU A 155 -6.33 -32.92 4.30
N TYR A 156 -6.32 -33.09 2.99
CA TYR A 156 -7.41 -32.70 2.12
C TYR A 156 -7.86 -33.88 1.29
N GLU A 157 -9.12 -34.27 1.48
CA GLU A 157 -9.75 -35.31 0.68
C GLU A 157 -10.44 -34.66 -0.53
N PHE A 158 -10.03 -35.08 -1.72
CA PHE A 158 -10.64 -34.66 -2.98
C PHE A 158 -11.18 -35.88 -3.71
N ASP A 159 -12.27 -35.68 -4.45
CA ASP A 159 -12.53 -36.52 -5.61
C ASP A 159 -11.56 -36.17 -6.76
N GLU A 160 -11.56 -37.00 -7.80
CA GLU A 160 -10.66 -36.81 -8.94
C GLU A 160 -10.91 -35.49 -9.67
N GLU A 161 -12.15 -35.01 -9.73
CA GLU A 161 -12.52 -33.78 -10.44
C GLU A 161 -12.06 -32.52 -9.71
N ALA A 162 -12.29 -32.44 -8.39
CA ALA A 162 -11.85 -31.35 -7.55
C ALA A 162 -10.32 -31.28 -7.46
N LYS A 163 -9.64 -32.44 -7.41
CA LYS A 163 -8.17 -32.51 -7.43
C LYS A 163 -7.60 -31.97 -8.73
N ASN A 164 -8.17 -32.35 -9.87
CA ASN A 164 -7.76 -31.83 -11.16
C ASN A 164 -8.02 -30.33 -11.29
N SER A 165 -9.18 -29.86 -10.81
CA SER A 165 -9.51 -28.43 -10.76
C SER A 165 -8.51 -27.63 -9.92
N TYR A 166 -8.12 -28.14 -8.75
CA TYR A 166 -7.13 -27.51 -7.89
C TYR A 166 -5.72 -27.48 -8.51
N ASN A 167 -5.30 -28.59 -9.13
CA ASN A 167 -4.01 -28.65 -9.82
C ASN A 167 -3.95 -27.67 -10.99
N ASN A 168 -5.03 -27.57 -11.78
CA ASN A 168 -5.13 -26.62 -12.88
C ASN A 168 -5.06 -25.17 -12.35
N LEU A 169 -5.74 -24.84 -11.24
CA LEU A 169 -5.60 -23.52 -10.61
C LEU A 169 -4.13 -23.25 -10.23
N CYS A 170 -3.46 -24.22 -9.61
CA CYS A 170 -2.06 -24.10 -9.23
C CYS A 170 -1.16 -23.83 -10.45
N GLU A 171 -1.32 -24.58 -11.54
CA GLU A 171 -0.56 -24.40 -12.77
C GLU A 171 -0.81 -23.02 -13.41
N ILE A 172 -2.07 -22.60 -13.48
CA ILE A 172 -2.48 -21.31 -14.03
C ILE A 172 -1.85 -20.16 -13.25
N TRP A 173 -1.90 -20.19 -11.92
CA TRP A 173 -1.23 -19.18 -11.09
C TRP A 173 0.29 -19.21 -11.23
N MET A 174 0.88 -20.40 -11.37
CA MET A 174 2.32 -20.54 -11.60
C MET A 174 2.75 -20.01 -12.97
N SER A 175 1.89 -20.05 -13.99
CA SER A 175 2.17 -19.47 -15.32
C SER A 175 2.40 -17.94 -15.29
N LEU A 176 1.98 -17.24 -14.22
CA LEU A 176 2.33 -15.83 -14.02
C LEU A 176 3.84 -15.61 -13.96
N ASN A 177 4.62 -16.58 -13.48
CA ASN A 177 6.07 -16.49 -13.43
C ASN A 177 6.74 -16.68 -14.81
N GLU A 178 6.01 -17.14 -15.82
CA GLU A 178 6.53 -17.32 -17.19
C GLU A 178 6.53 -15.99 -17.98
N ASN A 179 5.86 -14.97 -17.43
CA ASN A 179 5.88 -13.62 -17.99
C ASN A 179 7.27 -12.99 -17.77
N ASN A 180 7.76 -12.21 -18.74
CA ASN A 180 9.02 -11.49 -18.57
C ASN A 180 8.97 -10.53 -17.37
N LYS A 181 7.78 -10.03 -17.05
CA LYS A 181 7.52 -9.25 -15.86
C LYS A 181 6.19 -9.63 -15.20
N PHE A 182 6.26 -9.80 -13.88
CA PHE A 182 5.12 -9.93 -12.99
C PHE A 182 5.33 -9.02 -11.79
N TRP A 183 4.35 -8.18 -11.50
CA TRP A 183 4.46 -7.08 -10.56
C TRP A 183 3.28 -7.03 -9.59
N GLN A 184 3.54 -6.43 -8.44
CA GLN A 184 2.55 -5.87 -7.54
C GLN A 184 2.58 -4.35 -7.64
N THR A 185 1.40 -3.73 -7.71
CA THR A 185 1.22 -2.28 -7.60
C THR A 185 1.17 -1.88 -6.13
N ILE A 186 2.05 -0.98 -5.70
CA ILE A 186 2.24 -0.60 -4.28
C ILE A 186 1.75 0.80 -3.93
N SER A 187 1.72 1.70 -4.92
CA SER A 187 1.17 3.04 -4.77
C SER A 187 0.57 3.52 -6.07
N GLU A 188 -0.37 4.46 -5.92
CA GLU A 188 -1.03 5.18 -6.98
C GLU A 188 -0.89 6.68 -6.76
N SER A 189 -0.68 7.41 -7.85
CA SER A 189 -0.65 8.85 -7.88
C SER A 189 -1.51 9.36 -9.03
N HIS A 190 -2.19 10.49 -8.80
CA HIS A 190 -2.87 11.20 -9.87
C HIS A 190 -1.85 11.92 -10.74
N LEU A 191 -1.83 11.61 -12.03
CA LEU A 191 -0.93 12.23 -12.98
C LEU A 191 -1.58 13.40 -13.70
N ASN A 192 -0.76 14.33 -14.16
CA ASN A 192 -1.21 15.33 -15.12
C ASN A 192 -1.25 14.70 -16.51
N GLU A 193 -2.45 14.43 -17.02
CA GLU A 193 -2.67 13.78 -18.32
C GLU A 193 -1.85 14.43 -19.46
N LYS A 194 -1.75 15.76 -19.47
CA LYS A 194 -0.97 16.49 -20.49
C LYS A 194 0.52 16.18 -20.46
N LEU A 195 1.04 15.78 -19.31
CA LEU A 195 2.47 15.52 -19.09
C LEU A 195 2.81 14.02 -19.07
N SER A 196 1.80 13.15 -19.12
CA SER A 196 1.92 11.70 -18.92
C SER A 196 1.26 10.91 -20.05
N GLY A 197 1.31 11.43 -21.27
CA GLY A 197 0.76 10.79 -22.46
C GLY A 197 -0.74 10.47 -22.43
N GLY A 198 -1.50 11.27 -21.69
CA GLY A 198 -2.94 11.09 -21.49
C GLY A 198 -3.29 10.18 -20.32
N ALA A 199 -2.31 9.62 -19.60
CA ALA A 199 -2.58 8.84 -18.40
C ALA A 199 -2.96 9.74 -17.23
N SER A 200 -4.09 9.44 -16.59
CA SER A 200 -4.56 10.08 -15.35
C SER A 200 -4.03 9.38 -14.09
N ARG A 201 -3.58 8.13 -14.23
CA ARG A 201 -3.13 7.25 -13.15
C ARG A 201 -1.68 6.85 -13.33
N GLY A 202 -0.86 7.10 -12.32
CA GLY A 202 0.53 6.66 -12.23
C GLY A 202 0.67 5.65 -11.10
N VAL A 203 1.47 4.62 -11.31
CA VAL A 203 1.62 3.53 -10.34
C VAL A 203 3.09 3.20 -10.11
N ASP A 204 3.42 2.91 -8.85
CA ASP A 204 4.70 2.29 -8.52
C ASP A 204 4.52 0.78 -8.44
N ARG A 205 5.45 0.05 -9.06
CA ARG A 205 5.43 -1.40 -9.20
C ARG A 205 6.66 -2.03 -8.58
N ILE A 206 6.49 -3.19 -7.95
CA ILE A 206 7.59 -4.04 -7.50
C ILE A 206 7.40 -5.45 -8.04
N SER A 207 8.50 -6.15 -8.34
CA SER A 207 8.43 -7.54 -8.79
C SER A 207 7.68 -8.41 -7.77
N SER A 208 6.77 -9.25 -8.27
CA SER A 208 6.09 -10.29 -7.51
C SER A 208 6.43 -11.67 -8.07
N GLU A 209 6.13 -12.72 -7.32
CA GLU A 209 6.40 -14.11 -7.68
C GLU A 209 5.25 -14.99 -7.20
N ALA A 210 4.77 -15.89 -8.06
CA ALA A 210 3.97 -17.03 -7.64
C ALA A 210 4.89 -18.08 -7.00
N ILE A 211 4.49 -18.64 -5.85
CA ILE A 211 5.31 -19.55 -5.04
C ILE A 211 4.52 -20.81 -4.68
N THR A 212 5.18 -21.96 -4.63
CA THR A 212 4.56 -23.23 -4.18
C THR A 212 5.09 -23.69 -2.82
N LYS A 213 6.13 -23.04 -2.31
CA LYS A 213 6.80 -23.45 -1.08
C LYS A 213 5.98 -23.02 0.13
N THR A 214 5.40 -24.00 0.83
CA THR A 214 4.64 -23.79 2.06
C THR A 214 5.47 -23.14 3.18
N PRO A 215 4.82 -22.40 4.09
CA PRO A 215 5.47 -21.92 5.29
C PRO A 215 5.86 -23.09 6.21
N TYR A 216 6.97 -22.93 6.94
CA TYR A 216 7.56 -24.01 7.76
C TYR A 216 6.64 -24.56 8.87
N PHE A 217 5.56 -23.86 9.20
CA PHE A 217 4.61 -24.25 10.23
C PHE A 217 3.39 -24.98 9.67
N ILE A 218 3.33 -25.23 8.35
CA ILE A 218 2.27 -25.99 7.68
C ILE A 218 2.89 -27.18 6.96
N LYS A 219 2.31 -28.35 7.19
CA LYS A 219 2.56 -29.56 6.41
C LYS A 219 1.24 -29.95 5.75
N THR A 220 1.22 -30.05 4.44
CA THR A 220 0.03 -30.44 3.70
C THR A 220 0.38 -31.47 2.64
N ASP A 221 -0.59 -32.33 2.35
CA ASP A 221 -0.59 -33.34 1.29
C ASP A 221 -0.77 -32.75 -0.11
N VAL A 222 -1.43 -31.59 -0.23
CA VAL A 222 -1.51 -30.83 -1.47
C VAL A 222 -0.36 -29.85 -1.62
N LYS A 223 -0.05 -29.47 -2.87
CA LYS A 223 0.88 -28.39 -3.18
C LYS A 223 0.11 -27.09 -3.32
N PRO A 224 0.08 -26.21 -2.29
CA PRO A 224 -0.56 -24.93 -2.46
C PRO A 224 0.26 -24.01 -3.35
N PHE A 225 -0.45 -23.15 -4.06
CA PHE A 225 0.15 -21.98 -4.68
C PHE A 225 -0.02 -20.77 -3.77
N GLY A 226 0.80 -19.76 -4.01
CA GLY A 226 0.88 -18.56 -3.20
C GLY A 226 1.48 -17.41 -3.98
N LEU A 227 1.38 -16.22 -3.41
CA LEU A 227 1.92 -14.99 -4.00
C LEU A 227 2.84 -14.33 -2.99
N LYS A 228 4.06 -14.04 -3.43
CA LYS A 228 5.02 -13.25 -2.68
C LYS A 228 4.84 -11.78 -3.06
N LEU A 229 4.28 -11.03 -2.13
CA LEU A 229 4.09 -9.58 -2.22
C LEU A 229 5.28 -8.87 -1.55
N ARG A 230 5.26 -7.54 -1.58
CA ARG A 230 6.31 -6.68 -0.98
C ARG A 230 6.54 -6.99 0.49
N LYS A 231 5.47 -7.07 1.29
CA LYS A 231 5.53 -7.29 2.75
C LYS A 231 4.88 -8.60 3.18
N GLN A 232 3.98 -9.12 2.37
CA GLN A 232 3.15 -10.27 2.72
C GLN A 232 3.40 -11.46 1.79
N LYS A 233 2.98 -12.63 2.26
CA LYS A 233 2.83 -13.82 1.42
C LYS A 233 1.40 -14.31 1.55
N LEU A 234 0.75 -14.50 0.41
CA LEU A 234 -0.56 -15.12 0.30
C LEU A 234 -0.36 -16.60 -0.01
N PHE A 235 -1.10 -17.48 0.63
CA PHE A 235 -1.11 -18.92 0.37
C PHE A 235 -2.53 -19.40 0.19
N PHE A 236 -2.85 -19.85 -1.02
CA PHE A 236 -4.17 -20.33 -1.42
C PHE A 236 -4.26 -21.82 -1.09
N LEU A 237 -4.78 -22.11 0.10
CA LEU A 237 -5.13 -23.47 0.49
C LEU A 237 -6.51 -23.82 -0.10
N PRO A 238 -6.86 -25.11 -0.24
CA PRO A 238 -8.14 -25.51 -0.83
C PRO A 238 -9.39 -24.87 -0.18
N ASP A 239 -9.36 -24.63 1.13
CA ASP A 239 -10.50 -24.16 1.92
C ASP A 239 -10.38 -22.69 2.38
N LYS A 240 -9.19 -22.09 2.31
CA LYS A 240 -8.93 -20.76 2.85
C LYS A 240 -7.71 -20.07 2.23
N LEU A 241 -7.69 -18.75 2.31
CA LEU A 241 -6.52 -17.94 2.02
C LEU A 241 -5.76 -17.65 3.31
N LEU A 242 -4.49 -18.07 3.38
CA LEU A 242 -3.59 -17.68 4.46
C LEU A 242 -2.75 -16.46 4.08
N ILE A 243 -2.68 -15.49 4.99
CA ILE A 243 -1.96 -14.23 4.80
C ILE A 243 -0.86 -14.16 5.85
N ILE A 244 0.39 -14.12 5.42
CA ILE A 244 1.56 -14.01 6.31
C ILE A 244 2.17 -12.63 6.15
N SER A 245 2.15 -11.81 7.21
CA SER A 245 2.79 -10.50 7.27
C SER A 245 3.79 -10.47 8.43
N GLY A 246 5.08 -10.71 8.12
CA GLY A 246 6.11 -10.84 9.15
C GLY A 246 5.83 -11.99 10.13
N SER A 247 5.58 -11.65 11.40
CA SER A 247 5.20 -12.60 12.45
C SER A 247 3.69 -12.76 12.64
N THR A 248 2.87 -12.01 11.90
CA THR A 248 1.41 -12.10 11.99
C THR A 248 0.89 -13.00 10.89
N VAL A 249 -0.05 -13.87 11.23
CA VAL A 249 -0.75 -14.73 10.28
C VAL A 249 -2.25 -14.46 10.42
N GLY A 250 -2.90 -14.30 9.28
CA GLY A 250 -4.34 -14.22 9.13
C GLY A 250 -4.86 -15.31 8.20
N ALA A 251 -6.16 -15.55 8.24
CA ALA A 251 -6.86 -16.51 7.42
C ALA A 251 -8.18 -15.89 6.94
N LEU A 252 -8.56 -16.10 5.69
CA LEU A 252 -9.82 -15.64 5.10
C LEU A 252 -10.53 -16.78 4.39
N ASN A 253 -11.87 -16.78 4.46
CA ASN A 253 -12.70 -17.62 3.61
C ASN A 253 -12.72 -17.07 2.19
N TYR A 254 -12.85 -17.96 1.20
CA TYR A 254 -12.99 -17.53 -0.20
C TYR A 254 -14.28 -16.74 -0.47
N SER A 255 -15.34 -16.96 0.32
CA SER A 255 -16.59 -16.18 0.25
C SER A 255 -16.38 -14.68 0.48
N ASP A 256 -15.35 -14.32 1.24
CA ASP A 256 -15.09 -12.95 1.67
C ASP A 256 -14.07 -12.25 0.74
N ILE A 257 -13.66 -12.95 -0.33
CA ILE A 257 -12.65 -12.47 -1.28
C ILE A 257 -13.34 -12.20 -2.62
N HIS A 258 -13.16 -10.99 -3.11
CA HIS A 258 -13.52 -10.60 -4.46
C HIS A 258 -12.27 -10.55 -5.31
N MET A 259 -12.30 -11.27 -6.43
CA MET A 259 -11.18 -11.36 -7.34
C MET A 259 -11.64 -10.95 -8.74
N ASP A 260 -11.05 -9.88 -9.25
CA ASP A 260 -11.31 -9.38 -10.59
C ASP A 260 -10.10 -9.67 -11.48
N LEU A 261 -10.34 -10.30 -12.62
CA LEU A 261 -9.36 -10.59 -13.65
C LEU A 261 -9.68 -9.74 -14.87
N GLY A 262 -8.66 -9.19 -15.53
CA GLY A 262 -8.89 -8.45 -16.76
C GLY A 262 -7.60 -7.91 -17.37
N THR A 263 -7.76 -6.94 -18.27
CA THR A 263 -6.64 -6.21 -18.88
C THR A 263 -6.72 -4.73 -18.56
N THR A 264 -5.57 -4.06 -18.61
CA THR A 264 -5.47 -2.62 -18.42
C THR A 264 -4.51 -2.01 -19.43
N ASN A 265 -4.84 -0.82 -19.89
CA ASN A 265 -4.02 -0.07 -20.83
C ASN A 265 -3.07 0.83 -20.03
N PHE A 266 -1.78 0.65 -20.24
CA PHE A 266 -0.75 1.33 -19.48
C PHE A 266 0.20 2.10 -20.40
N VAL A 267 0.37 3.40 -20.14
CA VAL A 267 1.36 4.22 -20.84
C VAL A 267 2.73 3.95 -20.21
N GLU A 268 3.57 3.19 -20.90
CA GLU A 268 4.86 2.75 -20.37
C GLU A 268 5.97 3.74 -20.72
N THR A 269 6.62 4.30 -19.70
CA THR A 269 7.77 5.19 -19.88
C THR A 269 9.10 4.46 -19.78
N ASP A 270 9.10 3.29 -19.14
CA ASP A 270 10.26 2.43 -18.96
C ASP A 270 10.43 1.46 -20.16
N PRO A 271 11.51 0.66 -20.21
CA PRO A 271 11.65 -0.37 -21.23
C PRO A 271 10.50 -1.38 -21.18
N VAL A 272 9.83 -1.56 -22.32
CA VAL A 272 8.70 -2.49 -22.46
C VAL A 272 9.22 -3.93 -22.54
N PRO A 273 8.61 -4.88 -21.80
CA PRO A 273 8.92 -6.30 -21.95
C PRO A 273 8.61 -6.85 -23.35
N GLU A 274 9.42 -7.79 -23.85
CA GLU A 274 9.29 -8.30 -25.23
C GLU A 274 8.00 -9.10 -25.50
N ASP A 275 7.39 -9.64 -24.44
CA ASP A 275 6.17 -10.45 -24.43
C ASP A 275 4.89 -9.59 -24.31
N THR A 276 5.02 -8.26 -24.27
CA THR A 276 3.90 -7.34 -24.12
C THR A 276 3.25 -6.97 -25.45
N HIS A 277 1.92 -6.96 -25.49
CA HIS A 277 1.16 -6.47 -26.62
C HIS A 277 1.07 -4.93 -26.59
N ILE A 278 1.72 -4.26 -27.55
CA ILE A 278 1.66 -2.80 -27.71
C ILE A 278 0.43 -2.45 -28.56
N LEU A 279 -0.54 -1.76 -27.96
CA LEU A 279 -1.78 -1.32 -28.63
C LEU A 279 -1.55 -0.14 -29.57
N GLY A 280 -0.54 0.67 -29.28
CA GLY A 280 -0.19 1.85 -30.06
C GLY A 280 0.81 2.73 -29.33
N TYR A 281 0.95 3.96 -29.82
CA TYR A 281 1.85 4.95 -29.26
C TYR A 281 1.12 6.26 -29.02
N THR A 282 1.44 6.91 -27.91
CA THR A 282 0.99 8.27 -27.57
C THR A 282 2.22 9.18 -27.42
N TRP A 283 2.02 10.50 -27.44
CA TRP A 283 3.12 11.43 -27.15
C TRP A 283 3.26 11.59 -25.65
N LEU A 284 4.47 11.71 -25.11
CA LEU A 284 4.64 11.91 -23.67
C LEU A 284 3.96 13.20 -23.19
N LYS A 285 4.01 14.25 -23.99
CA LYS A 285 3.33 15.53 -23.74
C LYS A 285 2.20 15.73 -24.75
N VAL A 286 0.96 15.81 -24.28
CA VAL A 286 -0.24 15.89 -25.13
C VAL A 286 -1.07 17.14 -24.87
N ASN A 287 -1.68 17.65 -25.94
CA ASN A 287 -2.76 18.63 -25.87
C ASN A 287 -4.05 17.96 -25.35
N LYS A 288 -5.08 18.76 -25.03
CA LYS A 288 -6.40 18.24 -24.59
C LYS A 288 -7.06 17.27 -25.59
N ASN A 289 -6.67 17.30 -26.86
CA ASN A 289 -7.18 16.43 -27.92
C ASN A 289 -6.26 15.21 -28.19
N GLY A 290 -5.25 14.95 -27.36
CA GLY A 290 -4.29 13.85 -27.52
C GLY A 290 -3.17 14.09 -28.55
N SER A 291 -3.22 15.19 -29.31
CA SER A 291 -2.17 15.54 -30.27
C SER A 291 -0.87 15.98 -29.56
N PRO A 292 0.31 15.84 -30.20
CA PRO A 292 1.57 16.24 -29.59
C PRO A 292 1.58 17.73 -29.22
N ASP A 293 1.94 18.03 -27.97
CA ASP A 293 2.27 19.40 -27.59
C ASP A 293 3.66 19.75 -28.12
N ARG A 294 3.70 20.55 -29.19
CA ARG A 294 4.91 20.94 -29.90
C ARG A 294 5.73 22.01 -29.20
N ARG A 295 5.25 22.56 -28.07
CA ARG A 295 6.00 23.53 -27.27
C ARG A 295 7.15 22.87 -26.49
N PHE A 296 7.06 21.56 -26.26
CA PHE A 296 8.11 20.78 -25.63
C PHE A 296 9.12 20.33 -26.68
N LYS A 297 10.37 20.76 -26.53
CA LYS A 297 11.48 20.44 -27.44
C LYS A 297 11.78 18.93 -27.51
N GLU A 298 11.70 18.25 -26.36
CA GLU A 298 11.98 16.81 -26.20
C GLU A 298 10.69 16.05 -25.85
N ASN A 299 9.77 15.96 -26.81
CA ASN A 299 8.52 15.22 -26.66
C ASN A 299 8.62 13.91 -27.44
N ARG A 300 8.99 12.81 -26.79
CA ARG A 300 9.06 11.48 -27.42
C ARG A 300 7.70 10.79 -27.44
N GLN A 301 7.54 9.85 -28.37
CA GLN A 301 6.45 8.88 -28.30
C GLN A 301 6.73 7.83 -27.23
N VAL A 302 5.68 7.42 -26.53
CA VAL A 302 5.69 6.36 -25.51
C VAL A 302 4.61 5.33 -25.85
N PRO A 303 4.91 4.03 -25.68
CA PRO A 303 3.97 2.96 -26.00
C PRO A 303 2.80 2.91 -25.01
N VAL A 304 1.63 2.55 -25.53
CA VAL A 304 0.46 2.15 -24.76
C VAL A 304 0.40 0.63 -24.80
N CYS A 305 0.68 0.00 -23.67
CA CYS A 305 0.78 -1.45 -23.51
C CYS A 305 -0.53 -2.01 -22.95
N GLU A 306 -0.95 -3.18 -23.44
CA GLU A 306 -1.98 -3.98 -22.79
C GLU A 306 -1.31 -4.91 -21.78
N TYR A 307 -1.56 -4.69 -20.49
CA TYR A 307 -1.11 -5.57 -19.41
C TYR A 307 -2.26 -6.38 -18.84
N GLY A 308 -1.95 -7.60 -18.38
CA GLY A 308 -2.89 -8.38 -17.59
C GLY A 308 -2.96 -7.83 -16.16
N ALA A 309 -4.16 -7.80 -15.57
CA ALA A 309 -4.39 -7.30 -14.23
C ALA A 309 -5.18 -8.30 -13.39
N VAL A 310 -4.77 -8.45 -12.13
CA VAL A 310 -5.47 -9.23 -11.10
C VAL A 310 -5.70 -8.33 -9.89
N GLN A 311 -6.95 -8.13 -9.51
CA GLN A 311 -7.31 -7.41 -8.29
C GLN A 311 -7.90 -8.39 -7.29
N ILE A 312 -7.34 -8.42 -6.08
CA ILE A 312 -7.82 -9.24 -4.97
C ILE A 312 -8.22 -8.27 -3.87
N LYS A 313 -9.50 -8.29 -3.49
CA LYS A 313 -10.09 -7.38 -2.51
C LYS A 313 -10.95 -8.11 -1.50
N THR A 314 -10.98 -7.59 -0.29
CA THR A 314 -11.94 -7.90 0.77
C THR A 314 -12.44 -6.55 1.30
N GLU A 315 -13.60 -6.53 1.97
CA GLU A 315 -14.24 -5.28 2.39
C GLU A 315 -13.29 -4.31 3.12
N ASN A 316 -12.44 -4.80 4.04
CA ASN A 316 -11.58 -3.93 4.85
C ASN A 316 -10.13 -4.41 5.07
N SER A 317 -9.79 -5.67 4.74
CA SER A 317 -8.58 -6.31 5.27
C SER A 317 -7.52 -6.67 4.23
N LEU A 318 -7.92 -6.78 2.95
CA LEU A 318 -7.06 -7.19 1.84
C LEU A 318 -7.40 -6.37 0.60
N GLN A 319 -6.41 -5.68 0.04
CA GLN A 319 -6.45 -5.07 -1.28
C GLN A 319 -5.08 -5.23 -1.91
N VAL A 320 -5.03 -5.97 -3.01
CA VAL A 320 -3.82 -6.28 -3.77
C VAL A 320 -4.14 -6.13 -5.26
N GLU A 321 -3.30 -5.39 -5.97
CA GLU A 321 -3.35 -5.27 -7.42
C GLU A 321 -2.03 -5.82 -7.99
N LEU A 322 -2.15 -6.75 -8.92
CA LEU A 322 -1.04 -7.41 -9.60
C LEU A 322 -1.15 -7.16 -11.09
N MET A 323 -0.01 -7.11 -11.75
CA MET A 323 0.08 -6.90 -13.19
C MET A 323 1.10 -7.86 -13.81
N CYS A 324 0.82 -8.37 -15.02
CA CYS A 324 1.78 -9.15 -15.80
C CYS A 324 1.94 -8.58 -17.22
N SER A 325 3.13 -8.77 -17.79
CA SER A 325 3.52 -8.22 -19.09
C SER A 325 2.71 -8.78 -20.25
N ASN A 326 2.38 -10.07 -20.24
CA ASN A 326 1.57 -10.71 -21.26
C ASN A 326 0.10 -10.78 -20.80
N SER A 327 -0.77 -10.02 -21.46
CA SER A 327 -2.20 -9.96 -21.17
C SER A 327 -2.94 -11.27 -21.47
N GLU A 328 -2.42 -12.12 -22.37
CA GLU A 328 -3.02 -13.41 -22.69
C GLU A 328 -3.01 -14.37 -21.50
N THR A 329 -2.02 -14.26 -20.61
CA THR A 329 -1.98 -15.06 -19.38
C THR A 329 -3.25 -14.86 -18.57
N ILE A 330 -3.66 -13.61 -18.32
CA ILE A 330 -4.88 -13.32 -17.56
C ILE A 330 -6.16 -13.72 -18.29
N LYS A 331 -6.22 -13.53 -19.62
CA LYS A 331 -7.37 -13.99 -20.43
C LYS A 331 -7.57 -15.52 -20.29
N LYS A 332 -6.47 -16.29 -20.24
CA LYS A 332 -6.53 -17.74 -19.95
C LYS A 332 -7.03 -18.00 -18.54
N MET A 333 -6.53 -17.29 -17.53
CA MET A 333 -6.99 -17.40 -16.14
C MET A 333 -8.50 -17.15 -16.03
N GLU A 334 -9.00 -16.08 -16.63
CA GLU A 334 -10.41 -15.69 -16.61
C GLU A 334 -11.29 -16.76 -17.28
N SER A 335 -10.89 -17.24 -18.46
CA SER A 335 -11.62 -18.29 -19.18
C SER A 335 -11.73 -19.59 -18.36
N PHE A 336 -10.71 -19.89 -17.55
CA PHE A 336 -10.71 -21.06 -16.69
C PHE A 336 -11.58 -20.85 -15.45
N ALA A 337 -11.47 -19.69 -14.79
CA ALA A 337 -12.32 -19.34 -13.67
C ALA A 337 -13.81 -19.44 -14.05
N LEU A 338 -14.20 -18.91 -15.21
CA LEU A 338 -15.56 -19.01 -15.72
C LEU A 338 -16.01 -20.46 -15.96
N LYS A 339 -15.12 -21.37 -16.36
CA LYS A 339 -15.47 -22.79 -16.53
C LYS A 339 -15.74 -23.47 -15.19
N VAL A 340 -14.94 -23.18 -14.17
CA VAL A 340 -15.06 -23.77 -12.83
C VAL A 340 -16.29 -23.26 -12.07
N PHE A 341 -16.68 -22.00 -12.26
CA PHE A 341 -17.83 -21.42 -11.55
C PHE A 341 -19.18 -21.64 -12.27
N ASN A 342 -19.18 -22.01 -13.55
CA ASN A 342 -20.40 -22.30 -14.33
C ASN A 342 -20.67 -23.81 -14.51
N SER A 343 -19.75 -24.67 -14.06
CA SER A 343 -19.94 -26.12 -13.90
C SER A 343 -20.52 -26.43 -12.53
#